data_AF-A0A527G9U1-F1
#
_entry.id   AF-A0A527G9U1-F1
#
_cell.length_a   1.000
_cell.length_b   1.000
_cell.length_c   1.000
_cell.angle_alpha   90.00
_cell.angle_beta   90.00
_cell.angle_gamma   90.00
#
_symmetry.space_group_name_H-M   'P 1'
#
loop_
_entity.id
_entity.type
_entity.pdbx_description
1 polymer ?
#
loop_
_entity_poly.entity_id
_entity_poly.type
_entity_poly.pdbx_seq_one_letter_code
_entity_poly.pdbx_strand_id
1 'polypeptide(L)'
;ISSDQPSSSVISALKTRYLTVAKRLQDVEANFGPEHPQAVALSKEKADISTQIFGELKQLTESYRNEYEVAQARETALRANVAAAQGKSSVDNQTQVKLRELDQQATALTTLYQTFLGRYEEAAQQQSFPVGKIRIISDASMPMAASSPRTIVVLGLSLVLGLLMGAGFGGLNE
;
A
#
# COMPACT_ATOMS: atom_id res chain seq x y z
N ILE A 1 -0.26 23.62 28.39
CA ILE A 1 0.97 23.77 29.21
C ILE A 1 1.07 25.17 29.85
N SER A 2 0.18 26.14 29.55
CA SER A 2 0.36 27.54 30.00
C SER A 2 -0.47 27.99 31.22
N SER A 3 -1.19 27.11 31.92
CA SER A 3 -2.02 27.50 33.09
C SER A 3 -1.30 27.45 34.45
N ASP A 4 -0.09 26.89 34.52
CA ASP A 4 0.55 26.45 35.77
C ASP A 4 1.60 27.41 36.36
N GLN A 5 2.01 28.43 35.60
CA GLN A 5 2.90 29.48 36.12
C GLN A 5 2.33 30.33 37.27
N PRO A 6 1.04 30.70 37.32
CA PRO A 6 0.54 31.58 38.37
C PRO A 6 0.57 30.91 39.76
N SER A 7 0.14 29.64 39.89
CA SER A 7 0.06 28.93 41.18
C SER A 7 1.44 28.70 41.81
N SER A 8 2.42 28.26 41.02
CA SER A 8 3.81 28.08 41.47
C SER A 8 4.44 29.40 41.94
N SER A 9 4.15 30.52 41.26
CA SER A 9 4.65 31.83 41.64
C SER A 9 4.05 32.34 42.97
N VAL A 10 2.77 32.06 43.22
CA VAL A 10 2.06 32.44 44.46
C VAL A 10 2.62 31.66 45.67
N ILE A 11 2.82 30.35 45.53
CA ILE A 11 3.41 29.52 46.60
C ILE A 11 4.84 30.00 46.94
N SER A 12 5.63 30.34 45.92
CA SER A 12 6.99 30.89 46.11
C SER A 12 6.96 32.23 46.86
N ALA A 13 6.02 33.11 46.53
CA ALA A 13 5.83 34.39 47.21
C ALA A 13 5.39 34.18 48.67
N LEU A 14 4.41 33.30 48.94
CA LEU A 14 3.95 32.97 50.29
C LEU A 14 5.07 32.36 51.14
N LYS A 15 5.89 31.47 50.57
CA LYS A 15 7.05 30.89 51.25
C LYS A 15 8.08 31.96 51.62
N THR A 16 8.35 32.90 50.72
CA THR A 16 9.27 34.02 50.98
C THR A 16 8.76 34.90 52.13
N ARG A 17 7.45 35.21 52.12
CA ARG A 17 6.80 35.96 53.21
C ARG A 17 6.85 35.20 54.53
N TYR A 18 6.57 33.90 54.53
CA TYR A 18 6.67 33.03 55.71
C TYR A 18 8.07 33.09 56.34
N LEU A 19 9.12 32.96 55.52
CA LEU A 19 10.51 33.01 56.00
C LEU A 19 10.87 34.38 56.57
N THR A 20 10.35 35.46 55.97
CA THR A 20 10.58 36.83 56.44
C THR A 20 9.89 37.07 57.80
N VAL A 21 8.63 36.65 57.94
CA VAL A 21 7.88 36.76 59.20
C VAL A 21 8.50 35.87 60.28
N ALA A 22 8.92 34.64 59.94
CA ALA A 22 9.59 33.74 60.87
C ALA A 22 10.90 34.32 61.39
N LYS A 23 11.71 34.95 60.53
CA LYS A 23 12.94 35.63 60.94
C LYS A 23 12.66 36.81 61.87
N ARG A 24 11.70 37.67 61.53
CA ARG A 24 11.29 38.79 62.39
C ARG A 24 10.77 38.35 63.75
N LEU A 25 9.99 37.27 63.78
CA LEU A 25 9.49 36.67 65.01
C LEU A 25 10.66 36.22 65.89
N GLN A 26 11.64 35.51 65.32
CA GLN A 26 12.84 35.08 66.04
C GLN A 26 13.63 36.27 66.61
N ASP A 27 13.81 37.34 65.83
CA ASP A 27 14.50 38.56 66.28
C ASP A 27 13.75 39.24 67.43
N VAL A 28 12.41 39.31 67.38
CA VAL A 28 11.59 39.91 68.44
C VAL A 28 11.55 39.04 69.70
N GLU A 29 11.41 37.72 69.55
CA GLU A 29 11.43 36.78 70.68
C GLU A 29 12.78 36.79 71.40
N ALA A 30 13.89 36.89 70.67
CA ALA A 30 15.23 36.97 71.26
C ALA A 30 15.46 38.25 72.06
N ASN A 31 14.87 39.38 71.64
CA ASN A 31 15.07 40.68 72.28
C ASN A 31 14.04 41.02 73.38
N PHE A 32 12.78 40.58 73.21
CA PHE A 32 11.65 41.00 74.05
C PHE A 32 10.89 39.83 74.68
N GLY A 33 11.26 38.59 74.37
CA GLY A 33 10.59 37.39 74.85
C GLY A 33 9.32 37.02 74.06
N PRO A 34 8.82 35.78 74.22
CA PRO A 34 7.69 35.24 73.46
C PRO A 34 6.33 35.86 73.79
N GLU A 35 6.17 36.47 74.97
CA GLU A 35 4.90 37.08 75.39
C GLU A 35 4.72 38.53 74.91
N HIS A 36 5.74 39.10 74.25
CA HIS A 36 5.66 40.47 73.75
C HIS A 36 4.52 40.61 72.71
N PRO A 37 3.68 41.67 72.75
CA PRO A 37 2.55 41.81 71.83
C PRO A 37 2.92 41.70 70.34
N GLN A 38 4.12 42.15 69.96
CA GLN A 38 4.62 42.00 68.58
C GLN A 38 4.98 40.55 68.23
N ALA A 39 5.52 39.76 69.17
CA ALA A 39 5.81 38.35 68.94
C ALA A 39 4.52 37.55 68.73
N VAL A 40 3.50 37.81 69.56
CA VAL A 40 2.16 37.21 69.43
C VAL A 40 1.51 37.57 68.08
N ALA A 41 1.61 38.83 67.64
CA ALA A 41 1.09 39.26 66.35
C ALA A 41 1.79 38.57 65.17
N LEU A 42 3.14 38.51 65.19
CA LEU A 42 3.93 37.83 64.16
C LEU A 42 3.68 36.31 64.14
N SER A 43 3.43 35.70 65.30
CA SER A 43 3.11 34.27 65.41
C SER A 43 1.77 33.95 64.74
N LYS A 44 0.76 34.81 64.95
CA LYS A 44 -0.51 34.73 64.24
C LYS A 44 -0.35 34.92 62.73
N GLU A 45 0.40 35.94 62.30
CA GLU A 45 0.64 36.17 60.87
C GLU A 45 1.35 34.96 60.21
N LYS A 46 2.32 34.36 60.91
CA LYS A 46 3.01 33.15 60.44
C LYS A 46 2.04 31.96 60.30
N ALA A 47 1.13 31.76 61.25
CA ALA A 47 0.12 30.71 61.20
C ALA A 47 -0.89 30.94 60.06
N ASP A 48 -1.30 32.18 59.84
CA ASP A 48 -2.19 32.56 58.74
C ASP A 48 -1.54 32.29 57.38
N ILE A 49 -0.28 32.69 57.19
CA ILE A 49 0.48 32.41 55.96
C ILE A 49 0.63 30.90 55.76
N SER A 50 0.90 30.13 56.82
CA SER A 50 0.98 28.67 56.73
C SER A 50 -0.35 28.07 56.24
N THR A 51 -1.48 28.56 56.77
CA THR A 51 -2.82 28.10 56.36
C THR A 51 -3.10 28.43 54.89
N GLN A 52 -2.69 29.62 54.43
CA GLN A 52 -2.79 30.01 53.01
C GLN A 52 -1.97 29.09 52.11
N ILE A 53 -0.73 28.76 52.49
CA ILE A 53 0.12 27.82 51.73
C ILE A 53 -0.56 26.45 51.59
N PHE A 54 -1.13 25.91 52.68
CA PHE A 54 -1.85 24.64 52.63
C PHE A 54 -3.09 24.69 51.74
N GLY A 55 -3.83 25.82 51.76
CA GLY A 55 -4.97 26.05 50.87
C GLY A 55 -4.57 26.01 49.39
N GLU A 56 -3.52 26.75 49.02
CA GLU A 56 -2.99 26.79 47.66
C GLU A 56 -2.48 25.41 47.20
N LEU A 57 -1.77 24.67 48.05
CA LEU A 57 -1.29 23.31 47.74
C LEU A 57 -2.45 22.33 47.50
N LYS A 58 -3.52 22.44 48.28
CA LYS A 58 -4.73 21.63 48.10
C LYS A 58 -5.38 21.96 46.77
N GLN A 59 -5.59 23.24 46.46
CA GLN A 59 -6.17 23.68 45.19
C GLN A 59 -5.33 23.22 43.99
N LEU A 60 -4.00 23.31 44.10
CA LEU A 60 -3.08 22.83 43.06
C LEU A 60 -3.22 21.32 42.84
N THR A 61 -3.29 20.55 43.92
CA THR A 61 -3.47 19.09 43.84
C THR A 61 -4.78 18.71 43.16
N GLU A 62 -5.89 19.39 43.50
CA GLU A 62 -7.19 19.18 42.84
C GLU A 62 -7.14 19.55 41.36
N SER A 63 -6.43 20.64 41.00
CA SER A 63 -6.21 21.01 39.60
C SER A 63 -5.46 19.91 38.84
N TYR A 64 -4.35 19.39 39.39
CA TYR A 64 -3.59 18.30 38.78
C TYR A 64 -4.40 17.02 38.64
N ARG A 65 -5.23 16.69 39.63
CA ARG A 65 -6.13 15.56 39.55
C ARG A 65 -7.12 15.71 38.40
N ASN A 66 -7.75 16.87 38.27
CA ASN A 66 -8.68 17.15 37.18
C ASN A 66 -7.97 17.11 35.81
N GLU A 67 -6.78 17.70 35.68
CA GLU A 67 -6.00 17.64 34.44
C GLU A 67 -5.62 16.21 34.07
N TYR A 68 -5.25 15.39 35.07
CA TYR A 68 -4.96 13.97 34.87
C TYR A 68 -6.20 13.20 34.40
N GLU A 69 -7.35 13.38 35.05
CA GLU A 69 -8.61 12.73 34.66
C GLU A 69 -9.03 13.11 33.24
N VAL A 70 -8.90 14.39 32.86
CA VAL A 70 -9.16 14.86 31.48
C VAL A 70 -8.16 14.26 30.49
N ALA A 71 -6.88 14.21 30.83
CA ALA A 71 -5.86 13.61 29.96
C ALA A 71 -6.10 12.11 29.75
N GLN A 72 -6.45 11.38 30.80
CA GLN A 72 -6.78 9.95 30.73
C GLN A 72 -8.04 9.70 29.90
N ALA A 73 -9.07 10.53 30.05
CA ALA A 73 -10.28 10.45 29.23
C ALA A 73 -9.97 10.69 27.74
N ARG A 74 -9.12 11.68 27.43
CA ARG A 74 -8.64 11.95 26.07
C ARG A 74 -7.83 10.79 25.50
N GLU A 75 -6.94 10.20 26.28
CA GLU A 75 -6.16 9.04 25.88
C GLU A 75 -7.07 7.85 25.54
N THR A 76 -8.05 7.57 26.40
CA THR A 76 -9.00 6.48 26.22
C THR A 76 -9.83 6.67 24.95
N ALA A 77 -10.35 7.89 24.73
CA ALA A 77 -11.08 8.24 23.51
C ALA A 77 -10.20 8.11 22.27
N LEU A 78 -8.93 8.54 22.33
CA LEU A 78 -8.00 8.43 21.21
C LEU A 78 -7.69 6.96 20.88
N ARG A 79 -7.46 6.11 21.90
CA ARG A 79 -7.27 4.67 21.72
C ARG A 79 -8.49 4.01 21.06
N ALA A 80 -9.70 4.38 21.49
CA ALA A 80 -10.93 3.87 20.88
C ALA A 80 -11.07 4.30 19.41
N ASN A 81 -10.75 5.56 19.09
CA ASN A 81 -10.76 6.07 17.72
C ASN A 81 -9.73 5.35 16.83
N VAL A 82 -8.54 5.07 17.35
CA VAL A 82 -7.51 4.30 16.62
C VAL A 82 -7.98 2.87 16.35
N ALA A 83 -8.55 2.19 17.34
CA ALA A 83 -9.08 0.84 17.17
C ALA A 83 -10.22 0.80 16.13
N ALA A 84 -11.13 1.78 16.17
CA ALA A 84 -12.21 1.91 15.19
C ALA A 84 -11.68 2.17 13.78
N ALA A 85 -10.68 3.05 13.63
CA ALA A 85 -10.04 3.34 12.34
C ALA A 85 -9.31 2.12 11.76
N GLN A 86 -8.62 1.34 12.60
CA GLN A 86 -7.99 0.08 12.20
C GLN A 86 -9.03 -0.96 11.75
N GLY A 87 -10.12 -1.11 12.51
CA GLY A 87 -11.23 -1.98 12.13
C GLY A 87 -11.86 -1.59 10.80
N LYS A 88 -12.15 -0.30 10.60
CA LYS A 88 -12.66 0.23 9.33
C LYS A 88 -11.70 -0.02 8.17
N SER A 89 -10.40 0.22 8.36
CA SER A 89 -9.38 -0.05 7.36
C SER A 89 -9.30 -1.53 6.96
N SER A 90 -9.48 -2.45 7.92
CA SER A 90 -9.53 -3.90 7.63
C SER A 90 -10.74 -4.26 6.76
N VAL A 91 -11.92 -3.73 7.08
CA VAL A 91 -13.16 -3.93 6.29
C VAL A 91 -13.04 -3.32 4.90
N ASP A 92 -12.49 -2.11 4.79
CA ASP A 92 -12.29 -1.42 3.52
C ASP A 92 -11.31 -2.20 2.62
N ASN A 93 -10.25 -2.79 3.18
CA ASN A 93 -9.32 -3.67 2.45
C ASN A 93 -10.01 -4.93 1.93
N GLN A 94 -10.81 -5.62 2.76
CA GLN A 94 -11.58 -6.79 2.31
C GLN A 94 -12.55 -6.43 1.19
N THR A 95 -13.21 -5.27 1.30
CA THR A 95 -14.12 -4.76 0.27
C THR A 95 -13.39 -4.46 -1.03
N GLN A 96 -12.20 -3.85 -0.97
CA GLN A 96 -11.35 -3.62 -2.15
C GLN A 96 -10.91 -4.91 -2.82
N VAL A 97 -10.52 -5.93 -2.05
CA VAL A 97 -10.16 -7.24 -2.60
C VAL A 97 -11.37 -7.85 -3.32
N LYS A 98 -12.56 -7.81 -2.68
CA LYS A 98 -13.78 -8.33 -3.30
C LYS A 98 -14.17 -7.57 -4.56
N LEU A 99 -14.00 -6.26 -4.56
CA LEU A 99 -14.23 -5.42 -5.74
C LEU A 99 -13.28 -5.79 -6.88
N ARG A 100 -11.97 -5.95 -6.61
CA ARG A 100 -11.00 -6.39 -7.63
C ARG A 100 -11.33 -7.77 -8.18
N GLU A 101 -11.78 -8.69 -7.33
CA GLU A 101 -12.22 -10.03 -7.74
C GLU A 101 -13.41 -9.94 -8.71
N LEU A 102 -14.43 -9.16 -8.37
CA LEU A 102 -15.62 -8.97 -9.23
C LEU A 102 -15.27 -8.28 -10.55
N ASP A 103 -14.38 -7.29 -10.53
CA ASP A 103 -13.93 -6.58 -11.73
C ASP A 103 -13.13 -7.49 -12.67
N GLN A 104 -12.28 -8.37 -12.11
CA GLN A 104 -11.60 -9.41 -12.88
C GLN A 104 -12.58 -10.41 -13.49
N GLN A 105 -13.61 -10.83 -12.75
CA GLN A 105 -14.66 -11.71 -13.28
C GLN A 105 -15.43 -11.04 -14.42
N ALA A 106 -15.83 -9.78 -14.26
CA ALA A 106 -16.52 -9.00 -15.29
C ALA A 106 -15.64 -8.83 -16.55
N THR A 107 -14.36 -8.54 -16.36
CA THR A 107 -13.39 -8.42 -17.45
C THR A 107 -13.24 -9.75 -18.19
N ALA A 108 -13.08 -10.87 -17.48
CA ALA A 108 -12.95 -12.20 -18.07
C ALA A 108 -14.21 -12.60 -18.86
N LEU A 109 -15.41 -12.34 -18.33
CA LEU A 109 -16.68 -12.56 -19.02
C LEU A 109 -16.79 -11.71 -20.28
N THR A 110 -16.36 -10.46 -20.22
CA THR A 110 -16.36 -9.54 -21.37
C THR A 110 -15.41 -10.05 -22.46
N THR A 111 -14.20 -10.46 -22.10
CA THR A 111 -13.24 -11.04 -23.05
C THR A 111 -13.76 -12.33 -23.67
N LEU A 112 -14.37 -13.21 -22.88
CA LEU A 112 -15.00 -14.44 -23.36
C LEU A 112 -16.11 -14.13 -24.37
N TYR A 113 -16.98 -13.17 -24.03
CA TYR A 113 -18.06 -12.71 -24.89
C TYR A 113 -17.53 -12.15 -26.22
N GLN A 114 -16.53 -11.27 -26.18
CA GLN A 114 -15.90 -10.70 -27.37
C GLN A 114 -15.24 -11.79 -28.24
N THR A 115 -14.58 -12.77 -27.63
CA THR A 115 -13.97 -13.89 -28.34
C THR A 115 -15.04 -14.75 -29.03
N PHE A 116 -16.14 -15.04 -28.33
CA PHE A 116 -17.26 -15.80 -28.89
C PHE A 116 -17.91 -15.06 -30.08
N LEU A 117 -18.12 -13.74 -29.93
CA LEU A 117 -18.67 -12.91 -30.99
C LEU A 117 -17.77 -12.91 -32.22
N GLY A 118 -16.45 -12.75 -32.05
CA GLY A 118 -15.49 -12.81 -33.15
C GLY A 118 -15.52 -14.16 -33.89
N ARG A 119 -15.54 -15.28 -33.14
CA ARG A 119 -15.66 -16.62 -33.75
C ARG A 119 -16.99 -16.83 -34.47
N TYR A 120 -18.08 -16.27 -33.95
CA TYR A 120 -19.38 -16.33 -34.61
C TYR A 120 -19.35 -15.55 -35.94
N GLU A 121 -18.76 -14.36 -35.96
CA GLU A 121 -18.59 -13.56 -37.18
C GLU A 121 -17.72 -14.28 -38.23
N GLU A 122 -16.60 -14.88 -37.81
CA GLU A 122 -15.74 -15.70 -38.68
C GLU A 122 -16.50 -16.89 -39.28
N ALA A 123 -17.26 -17.62 -38.46
CA ALA A 123 -18.05 -18.77 -38.92
C ALA A 123 -19.17 -18.35 -39.90
N ALA A 124 -19.86 -17.24 -39.61
CA ALA A 124 -20.90 -16.70 -40.48
C ALA A 124 -20.32 -16.27 -41.85
N GLN A 125 -19.13 -15.66 -41.87
CA GLN A 125 -18.44 -15.31 -43.12
C GLN A 125 -18.03 -16.55 -43.92
N GLN A 126 -17.52 -17.61 -43.27
CA GLN A 126 -17.20 -18.88 -43.95
C GLN A 126 -18.42 -19.51 -44.63
N GLN A 127 -19.60 -19.41 -44.02
CA GLN A 127 -20.84 -19.91 -44.59
C GLN A 127 -21.30 -19.12 -45.82
N SER A 128 -20.89 -17.84 -45.92
CA SER A 128 -21.22 -16.94 -47.02
C SER A 128 -20.29 -17.06 -48.23
N PHE A 129 -19.18 -17.81 -48.15
CA PHE A 129 -18.38 -18.09 -49.34
C PHE A 129 -19.27 -18.86 -50.32
N PRO A 130 -19.62 -18.26 -51.48
CA PRO A 130 -20.25 -19.04 -52.53
C PRO A 130 -19.22 -20.11 -52.87
N VAL A 131 -19.64 -21.37 -52.85
CA VAL A 131 -18.92 -22.42 -53.58
C VAL A 131 -18.93 -21.94 -55.03
N GLY A 132 -17.91 -21.17 -55.41
CA GLY A 132 -17.85 -20.49 -56.69
C GLY A 132 -18.08 -21.55 -57.75
N LYS A 133 -19.03 -21.32 -58.66
CA LYS A 133 -19.33 -22.28 -59.74
C LYS A 133 -18.02 -22.58 -60.47
N ILE A 134 -17.40 -23.70 -60.12
CA ILE A 134 -16.13 -24.12 -60.70
C ILE A 134 -16.49 -24.62 -62.09
N ARG A 135 -16.19 -23.83 -63.12
CA ARG A 135 -16.35 -24.23 -64.51
C ARG A 135 -15.00 -24.77 -64.99
N ILE A 136 -14.97 -26.04 -65.37
CA ILE A 136 -13.81 -26.64 -66.03
C ILE A 136 -13.61 -25.89 -67.35
N ILE A 137 -12.51 -25.12 -67.47
CA ILE A 137 -12.21 -24.32 -68.67
C ILE A 137 -11.60 -25.21 -69.77
N SER A 138 -10.93 -26.30 -69.38
CA SER A 138 -10.39 -27.30 -70.29
C SER A 138 -10.26 -28.65 -69.59
N ASP A 139 -10.73 -29.72 -70.23
CA ASP A 139 -10.42 -31.09 -69.81
C ASP A 139 -8.93 -31.38 -69.94
N ALA A 140 -8.39 -32.22 -69.07
CA ALA A 140 -6.99 -32.64 -69.12
C ALA A 140 -6.71 -33.32 -70.47
N SER A 141 -5.89 -32.69 -71.31
CA SER A 141 -5.50 -33.27 -72.60
C SER A 141 -4.63 -34.51 -72.35
N MET A 142 -4.99 -35.62 -72.99
CA MET A 142 -4.22 -36.86 -72.89
C MET A 142 -2.82 -36.61 -73.49
N PRO A 143 -1.73 -36.89 -72.76
CA PRO A 143 -0.39 -36.60 -73.25
C PRO A 143 -0.11 -37.41 -74.51
N MET A 144 0.03 -36.73 -75.66
CA MET A 144 0.29 -37.38 -76.96
C MET A 144 1.67 -38.05 -77.04
N ALA A 145 2.56 -37.73 -76.11
CA ALA A 145 3.85 -38.37 -75.96
C ALA A 145 4.26 -38.40 -74.48
N ALA A 146 5.03 -39.41 -74.09
CA ALA A 146 5.63 -39.47 -72.76
C ALA A 146 6.49 -38.22 -72.54
N SER A 147 6.21 -37.46 -71.48
CA SER A 147 6.99 -36.28 -71.10
C SER A 147 8.45 -36.63 -70.78
N SER A 148 8.67 -37.86 -70.29
CA SER A 148 9.99 -38.40 -69.96
C SER A 148 9.95 -39.94 -69.90
N PRO A 149 11.04 -40.66 -70.24
CA PRO A 149 12.28 -40.20 -70.87
C PRO A 149 12.19 -40.21 -72.42
N ARG A 150 12.96 -39.33 -73.09
CA ARG A 150 13.02 -39.25 -74.56
C ARG A 150 13.79 -40.44 -75.14
N THR A 151 13.08 -41.54 -75.39
CA THR A 151 13.64 -42.84 -75.82
C THR A 151 14.60 -42.75 -77.01
N ILE A 152 14.32 -41.90 -78.01
CA ILE A 152 15.21 -41.68 -79.17
C ILE A 152 16.58 -41.12 -78.76
N VAL A 153 16.61 -40.19 -77.81
CA VAL A 153 17.87 -39.58 -77.32
C VAL A 153 18.67 -40.62 -76.54
N VAL A 154 18.01 -41.40 -75.69
CA VAL A 154 18.66 -42.47 -74.90
C VAL A 154 19.23 -43.54 -75.82
N LEU A 155 18.46 -43.98 -76.83
CA LEU A 155 18.90 -44.97 -77.80
C LEU A 155 20.11 -44.46 -78.61
N GLY A 156 20.06 -43.22 -79.10
CA GLY A 156 21.17 -42.61 -79.84
C GLY A 156 22.46 -42.55 -79.02
N LEU A 157 22.38 -42.11 -77.76
CA LEU A 157 23.53 -42.08 -76.86
C LEU A 157 24.08 -43.49 -76.58
N SER A 158 23.21 -44.47 -76.34
CA SER A 158 23.64 -45.86 -76.08
C SER A 158 24.36 -46.49 -77.27
N LEU A 159 23.93 -46.16 -78.50
CA LEU A 159 24.53 -46.69 -79.72
C LEU A 159 25.91 -46.08 -79.97
N VAL A 160 26.07 -44.77 -79.74
CA VAL A 160 27.37 -44.08 -79.82
C VAL A 160 28.33 -44.60 -78.76
N LEU A 161 27.89 -44.71 -77.50
CA LEU A 161 28.73 -45.26 -76.42
C LEU A 161 29.10 -46.72 -76.67
N GLY A 162 28.17 -47.53 -77.18
CA GLY A 162 28.41 -48.93 -77.54
C GLY A 162 29.41 -49.08 -78.68
N LEU A 163 29.34 -48.23 -79.72
CA LEU A 163 30.33 -48.20 -80.80
C LEU A 163 31.70 -47.75 -80.30
N LEU A 164 31.77 -46.72 -79.45
CA LEU A 164 33.03 -46.25 -78.88
C LEU A 164 33.68 -47.31 -77.99
N MET A 165 32.92 -47.95 -77.10
CA MET A 165 33.43 -49.04 -76.26
C MET A 165 33.78 -50.26 -77.10
N GLY A 166 32.97 -50.63 -78.09
CA GLY A 166 33.22 -51.77 -78.98
C GLY A 166 34.49 -51.58 -79.83
N ALA A 167 34.68 -50.38 -80.39
CA ALA A 167 35.91 -50.03 -81.11
C ALA A 167 37.12 -49.98 -80.16
N GLY A 168 36.94 -49.47 -78.94
CA GLY A 168 37.97 -49.45 -77.90
C GLY A 168 38.41 -50.85 -77.49
N PHE A 169 37.48 -51.78 -77.23
CA PHE A 169 37.79 -53.17 -76.89
C PHE A 169 38.32 -53.96 -78.09
N GLY A 170 37.80 -53.73 -79.30
CA GLY A 170 38.26 -54.36 -80.52
C GLY A 170 39.70 -53.98 -80.87
N GLY A 171 40.06 -52.71 -80.72
CA GLY A 171 41.43 -52.22 -80.95
C GLY A 171 42.44 -52.60 -79.87
N LEU A 172 42.00 -53.16 -78.74
CA LEU A 172 42.90 -53.70 -77.70
C LEU A 172 43.21 -55.20 -77.89
N ASN A 173 42.53 -55.87 -78.83
CA ASN A 173 42.68 -57.29 -79.15
C ASN A 173 43.36 -57.56 -80.51
N GLU A 174 44.03 -56.55 -81.06
CA GLU A 174 44.93 -56.61 -82.22
C GLU A 174 46.30 -56.06 -81.82
#